data_AF-A0A1Y3GD51-F1
#
_entry.id   AF-A0A1Y3GD51-F1
#
_cell.length_a   1.000
_cell.length_b   1.000
_cell.length_c   1.000
_cell.angle_alpha   90.00
_cell.angle_beta   90.00
_cell.angle_gamma   90.00
#
_symmetry.space_group_name_H-M   'P 1'
#
loop_
_entity.id
_entity.type
_entity.pdbx_description
1 polymer ?
#
loop_
_entity_poly.entity_id
_entity_poly.type
_entity_poly.pdbx_seq_one_letter_code
_entity_poly.pdbx_strand_id
1 'polypeptide(L)'
;MMYKDQRVAVFIDSQNMYHSTKSLFNKNLDYSTILEYAVDGRKLIRAIAYVVKADTSEEETFFDALKDIGFEIKIKELKVYYDGTKKGDWDMGIAIDAMALANKVDVIILVTGDGDFTALVETLKAKGVRVEVISFKRSTSKELTEAATKYTDIEALEDQQDFLL
;
A
#
# COMPACT_ATOMS: atom_id res chain seq x y z
N MET A 1 2.06 20.73 5.82
CA MET A 1 1.70 20.48 7.24
C MET A 1 0.71 19.34 7.29
N MET A 2 0.81 18.50 8.31
CA MET A 2 -0.10 17.38 8.55
C MET A 2 -1.13 17.84 9.57
N TYR A 3 -2.41 17.72 9.24
CA TYR A 3 -3.50 18.21 10.10
C TYR A 3 -4.31 17.01 10.59
N LYS A 4 -4.58 16.94 11.90
CA LYS A 4 -5.30 15.81 12.52
C LYS A 4 -6.69 15.57 11.94
N ASP A 5 -7.34 16.62 11.42
CA ASP A 5 -8.66 16.52 10.83
C ASP A 5 -8.68 15.99 9.38
N GLN A 6 -7.52 15.74 8.77
CA GLN A 6 -7.44 15.17 7.43
C GLN A 6 -8.13 13.81 7.37
N ARG A 7 -8.98 13.64 6.37
CA ARG A 7 -9.58 12.38 5.99
C ARG A 7 -8.60 11.61 5.14
N VAL A 8 -8.23 10.41 5.55
CA VAL A 8 -7.19 9.60 4.89
C VAL A 8 -7.75 8.30 4.36
N ALA A 9 -7.29 7.88 3.19
CA ALA A 9 -7.47 6.52 2.70
C ALA A 9 -6.10 5.85 2.52
N VAL A 10 -5.98 4.61 2.98
CA VAL A 10 -4.76 3.80 2.90
C VAL A 10 -4.98 2.65 1.91
N PHE A 11 -4.07 2.49 0.98
CA PHE A 11 -4.08 1.40 -0.01
C PHE A 11 -2.74 0.69 0.04
N ILE A 12 -2.74 -0.59 0.43
CA ILE A 12 -1.51 -1.39 0.54
C ILE A 12 -1.46 -2.47 -0.53
N ASP A 13 -0.42 -2.40 -1.35
CA ASP A 13 -0.06 -3.48 -2.26
C ASP A 13 0.74 -4.52 -1.49
N SER A 14 0.02 -5.52 -0.97
CA SER A 14 0.60 -6.55 -0.11
C SER A 14 1.62 -7.39 -0.86
N GLN A 15 1.46 -7.57 -2.17
CA GLN A 15 2.40 -8.34 -2.98
C GLN A 15 3.72 -7.58 -3.15
N ASN A 16 3.67 -6.31 -3.55
CA ASN A 16 4.86 -5.47 -3.71
C ASN A 16 5.64 -5.32 -2.39
N MET A 17 4.91 -5.08 -1.29
CA MET A 17 5.52 -4.92 0.02
C MET A 17 6.09 -6.23 0.57
N TYR A 18 5.40 -7.36 0.40
CA TYR A 18 5.91 -8.68 0.79
C TYR A 18 7.18 -9.05 0.02
N HIS A 19 7.23 -8.82 -1.29
CA HIS A 19 8.45 -9.06 -2.07
C HIS A 19 9.61 -8.19 -1.58
N SER A 20 9.33 -6.92 -1.26
CA SER A 20 10.32 -6.00 -0.70
C SER A 20 10.87 -6.49 0.64
N THR A 21 10.01 -6.81 1.62
CA THR A 21 10.48 -7.27 2.95
C THR A 21 11.20 -8.60 2.88
N LYS A 22 10.70 -9.52 2.04
CA LYS A 22 11.30 -10.83 1.89
C LYS A 22 12.69 -10.75 1.26
N SER A 23 12.86 -9.90 0.24
CA SER A 23 14.16 -9.71 -0.42
C SER A 23 15.16 -8.92 0.42
N LEU A 24 14.71 -7.91 1.16
CA LEU A 24 15.61 -7.00 1.88
C LEU A 24 15.96 -7.50 3.28
N PHE A 25 15.01 -8.13 3.98
CA PHE A 25 15.13 -8.49 5.40
C PHE A 25 14.85 -9.97 5.70
N ASN A 26 14.38 -10.74 4.72
CA ASN A 26 13.89 -12.11 4.90
C ASN A 26 12.80 -12.24 5.97
N LYS A 27 12.02 -11.17 6.17
CA LYS A 27 10.95 -11.05 7.18
C LYS A 27 9.59 -10.77 6.56
N ASN A 28 8.54 -10.95 7.36
CA ASN A 28 7.19 -10.55 6.98
C ASN A 28 6.93 -9.10 7.39
N LEU A 29 5.93 -8.49 6.76
CA LEU A 29 5.51 -7.12 7.03
C LEU A 29 4.53 -7.08 8.22
N ASP A 30 4.69 -6.13 9.14
CA ASP A 30 3.69 -5.84 10.16
C ASP A 30 2.66 -4.82 9.62
N TYR A 31 1.47 -5.31 9.28
CA TYR A 31 0.39 -4.50 8.72
C TYR A 31 -0.26 -3.58 9.75
N SER A 32 -0.21 -3.93 11.04
CA SER A 32 -0.77 -3.12 12.12
C SER A 32 0.07 -1.85 12.29
N THR A 33 1.38 -2.01 12.43
CA THR A 33 2.32 -0.89 12.55
C THR A 33 2.23 0.04 11.34
N ILE A 34 2.12 -0.53 10.12
CA ILE A 34 1.96 0.28 8.91
C ILE A 34 0.67 1.07 8.92
N LEU A 35 -0.46 0.47 9.29
CA LEU A 35 -1.73 1.17 9.30
C LEU A 35 -1.72 2.29 10.34
N GLU A 36 -1.22 2.02 11.55
CA GLU A 36 -1.09 3.00 12.61
C GLU A 36 -0.21 4.17 12.19
N TYR A 37 0.97 3.89 11.67
CA TYR A 37 1.91 4.90 11.17
C TYR A 37 1.34 5.68 9.98
N ALA A 38 0.70 4.99 9.03
CA ALA A 38 0.07 5.63 7.88
C ALA A 38 -1.04 6.58 8.32
N VAL A 39 -1.87 6.20 9.30
CA VAL A 39 -2.97 7.05 9.77
C VAL A 39 -2.45 8.22 10.60
N ASP A 40 -1.48 8.00 11.49
CA ASP A 40 -0.83 9.02 12.33
C ASP A 40 -1.85 9.95 13.04
N GLY A 41 -2.85 9.33 13.67
CA GLY A 41 -3.92 10.03 14.40
C GLY A 41 -4.88 10.85 13.54
N ARG A 42 -4.86 10.71 12.21
CA ARG A 42 -5.81 11.34 11.27
C ARG A 42 -7.12 10.55 11.18
N LYS A 43 -8.13 11.12 10.50
CA LYS A 43 -9.44 10.46 10.32
C LYS A 43 -9.35 9.41 9.21
N LEU A 44 -9.17 8.14 9.59
CA LEU A 44 -9.23 7.02 8.64
C LEU A 44 -10.65 6.89 8.04
N ILE A 45 -10.76 7.04 6.72
CA ILE A 45 -12.01 6.85 5.97
C ILE A 45 -12.11 5.44 5.41
N ARG A 46 -11.00 4.91 4.88
CA ARG A 46 -10.92 3.55 4.35
C ARG A 46 -9.48 3.06 4.36
N ALA A 47 -9.28 1.79 4.71
CA ALA A 47 -8.02 1.09 4.52
C ALA A 47 -8.30 -0.15 3.66
N ILE A 48 -7.59 -0.32 2.55
CA ILE A 48 -7.76 -1.47 1.65
C ILE A 48 -6.42 -2.19 1.49
N ALA A 49 -6.43 -3.49 1.80
CA ALA A 49 -5.31 -4.40 1.52
C ALA A 49 -5.59 -5.22 0.27
N TYR A 50 -4.68 -5.12 -0.69
CA TYR A 50 -4.75 -5.83 -1.96
C TYR A 50 -3.82 -7.04 -1.88
N VAL A 51 -4.39 -8.24 -1.96
CA VAL A 51 -3.69 -9.50 -1.75
C VAL A 51 -3.90 -10.42 -2.96
N VAL A 52 -2.87 -11.21 -3.27
CA VAL A 52 -2.94 -12.25 -4.31
C VAL A 52 -2.97 -13.59 -3.64
N LYS A 53 -3.96 -14.42 -4.01
CA LYS A 53 -4.13 -15.76 -3.48
C LYS A 53 -3.21 -16.75 -4.18
N ALA A 54 -2.49 -17.55 -3.41
CA ALA A 54 -1.53 -18.57 -3.83
C ALA A 54 -1.94 -20.01 -3.45
N ASP A 55 -3.16 -20.21 -2.91
CA ASP A 55 -3.76 -21.51 -2.55
C ASP A 55 -2.99 -22.27 -1.47
N THR A 56 -2.74 -21.63 -0.33
CA THR A 56 -2.19 -22.29 0.87
C THR A 56 -3.10 -22.10 2.09
N SER A 57 -3.03 -23.03 3.07
CA SER A 57 -3.85 -22.98 4.29
C SER A 57 -3.47 -21.84 5.24
N GLU A 58 -2.28 -21.24 5.08
CA GLU A 58 -1.82 -20.11 5.91
C GLU A 58 -2.46 -18.78 5.48
N GLU A 59 -3.10 -18.72 4.31
CA GLU A 59 -3.71 -17.49 3.78
C GLU A 59 -4.97 -17.06 4.53
N GLU A 60 -5.79 -18.02 4.99
CA GLU A 60 -7.03 -17.68 5.71
C GLU A 60 -6.71 -16.94 7.02
N THR A 61 -5.75 -17.44 7.78
CA THR A 61 -5.26 -16.79 9.01
C THR A 61 -4.70 -15.40 8.73
N PHE A 62 -3.95 -15.24 7.64
CA PHE A 62 -3.42 -13.93 7.24
C PHE A 62 -4.53 -12.94 6.86
N PHE A 63 -5.53 -13.39 6.09
CA PHE A 63 -6.66 -12.54 5.72
C PHE A 63 -7.52 -12.17 6.93
N ASP A 64 -7.74 -13.07 7.87
CA ASP A 64 -8.48 -12.73 9.07
C ASP A 64 -7.71 -11.73 9.96
N ALA A 65 -6.39 -11.89 10.09
CA ALA A 65 -5.55 -10.90 10.77
C ALA A 65 -5.64 -9.50 10.13
N LEU A 66 -5.63 -9.40 8.79
CA LEU A 66 -5.79 -8.12 8.09
C LEU A 66 -7.16 -7.46 8.38
N LYS A 67 -8.24 -8.24 8.44
CA LYS A 67 -9.57 -7.71 8.80
C LYS A 67 -9.59 -7.22 10.25
N ASP A 68 -9.00 -7.98 11.17
CA ASP A 68 -8.93 -7.62 12.59
C ASP A 68 -8.13 -6.34 12.82
N ILE A 69 -7.08 -6.10 12.02
CA ILE A 69 -6.32 -4.84 12.01
C ILE A 69 -7.18 -3.66 11.50
N GLY A 70 -8.21 -3.93 10.69
CA GLY A 70 -9.14 -2.92 10.17
C GLY A 70 -9.05 -2.67 8.67
N PHE A 71 -8.41 -3.56 7.90
CA PHE A 71 -8.40 -3.47 6.44
C PHE A 71 -9.66 -4.10 5.82
N GLU A 72 -10.21 -3.42 4.81
CA GLU A 72 -11.00 -4.07 3.77
C GLU A 72 -10.06 -4.88 2.87
N ILE A 73 -10.37 -6.14 2.59
CA ILE A 73 -9.48 -7.00 1.79
C ILE A 73 -10.03 -7.19 0.39
N LYS A 74 -9.16 -6.99 -0.61
CA LYS A 74 -9.44 -7.34 -2.00
C LYS A 74 -8.49 -8.45 -2.44
N ILE A 75 -9.07 -9.61 -2.78
CA ILE A 75 -8.35 -10.84 -3.14
C ILE A 75 -8.41 -11.03 -4.66
N LYS A 76 -7.26 -11.26 -5.29
CA LYS A 76 -7.15 -11.62 -6.71
C LYS A 76 -6.54 -13.01 -6.83
N GLU A 77 -7.20 -13.86 -7.58
CA GLU A 77 -6.65 -15.17 -7.92
C GLU A 77 -5.55 -15.01 -8.97
N LEU A 78 -4.42 -15.69 -8.77
CA LEU A 78 -3.32 -15.68 -9.71
C LEU A 78 -3.76 -16.36 -11.03
N LYS A 79 -3.85 -15.59 -12.10
CA LYS A 79 -4.20 -16.13 -13.43
C LYS A 79 -2.93 -16.54 -14.17
N VAL A 80 -2.83 -17.82 -14.47
CA VAL A 80 -1.82 -18.37 -15.39
C VAL A 80 -2.43 -18.40 -16.79
N TYR A 81 -1.85 -17.64 -17.71
CA TYR A 81 -2.28 -17.59 -19.10
C TYR A 81 -1.66 -18.73 -19.91
N TYR A 82 -2.23 -19.01 -21.08
CA TYR A 82 -1.81 -20.11 -21.97
C TYR A 82 -0.35 -20.00 -22.44
N ASP A 83 0.23 -18.81 -22.40
CA ASP A 83 1.65 -18.53 -22.72
C ASP A 83 2.59 -18.70 -21.50
N GLY A 84 2.06 -19.15 -20.35
CA GLY A 84 2.81 -19.30 -19.11
C GLY A 84 3.01 -18.00 -18.32
N THR A 85 2.51 -16.86 -18.82
CA THR A 85 2.57 -15.59 -18.08
C THR A 85 1.61 -15.65 -16.88
N LYS A 86 2.10 -15.20 -15.73
CA LYS A 86 1.30 -15.03 -14.52
C LYS A 86 0.96 -13.55 -14.42
N LYS A 87 -0.32 -13.17 -14.58
CA LYS A 87 -0.76 -11.81 -14.20
C LYS A 87 -1.55 -11.87 -12.92
N GLY A 88 -1.07 -11.12 -11.93
CA GLY A 88 -1.63 -11.09 -10.58
C GLY A 88 -1.54 -9.73 -9.90
N ASP A 89 -0.92 -8.71 -10.50
CA ASP A 89 -0.79 -7.38 -9.91
C ASP A 89 -2.14 -6.73 -9.60
N TRP A 90 -2.12 -5.75 -8.71
CA TRP A 90 -3.32 -5.02 -8.29
C TRP A 90 -3.37 -3.60 -8.83
N ASP A 91 -2.44 -3.21 -9.70
CA ASP A 91 -2.20 -1.82 -10.11
C ASP A 91 -3.46 -1.12 -10.61
N MET A 92 -4.17 -1.76 -11.53
CA MET A 92 -5.42 -1.22 -12.05
C MET A 92 -6.52 -1.13 -10.98
N GLY A 93 -6.62 -2.12 -10.10
CA GLY A 93 -7.63 -2.13 -9.04
C GLY A 93 -7.38 -1.02 -8.03
N ILE A 94 -6.13 -0.91 -7.56
CA ILE A 94 -5.66 0.16 -6.68
C ILE A 94 -5.94 1.52 -7.31
N ALA A 95 -5.57 1.72 -8.59
CA ALA A 95 -5.79 2.98 -9.28
C ALA A 95 -7.28 3.36 -9.38
N ILE A 96 -8.15 2.40 -9.71
CA ILE A 96 -9.59 2.63 -9.79
C ILE A 96 -10.17 3.04 -8.43
N ASP A 97 -9.82 2.30 -7.37
CA ASP A 97 -10.34 2.58 -6.02
C ASP A 97 -9.82 3.90 -5.46
N ALA A 98 -8.53 4.21 -5.67
CA ALA A 98 -7.93 5.46 -5.27
C ALA A 98 -8.61 6.65 -5.98
N MET A 99 -8.85 6.55 -7.28
CA MET A 99 -9.56 7.56 -8.06
C MET A 99 -11.03 7.71 -7.63
N ALA A 100 -11.70 6.61 -7.29
CA ALA A 100 -13.08 6.64 -6.78
C ALA A 100 -13.18 7.35 -5.42
N LEU A 101 -12.17 7.20 -4.57
CA LEU A 101 -12.11 7.85 -3.26
C LEU A 101 -11.56 9.28 -3.28
N ALA A 102 -10.94 9.72 -4.36
CA ALA A 102 -10.27 11.02 -4.46
C ALA A 102 -11.14 12.21 -3.98
N ASN A 103 -12.44 12.21 -4.27
CA ASN A 103 -13.35 13.30 -3.86
C ASN A 103 -13.88 13.16 -2.42
N LYS A 104 -13.48 12.12 -1.69
CA LYS A 104 -13.98 11.78 -0.34
C LYS A 104 -12.92 11.92 0.75
N VAL A 105 -11.66 12.05 0.36
CA VAL A 105 -10.52 12.14 1.27
C VAL A 105 -9.65 13.35 0.93
N ASP A 106 -8.86 13.78 1.89
CA ASP A 106 -7.89 14.87 1.73
C ASP A 106 -6.50 14.30 1.41
N VAL A 107 -6.24 13.06 1.86
CA VAL A 107 -4.98 12.35 1.65
C VAL A 107 -5.23 10.92 1.19
N ILE A 108 -4.50 10.50 0.17
CA ILE A 108 -4.36 9.10 -0.23
C ILE A 108 -2.95 8.64 0.12
N ILE A 109 -2.85 7.52 0.80
CA ILE A 109 -1.58 6.90 1.21
C ILE A 109 -1.44 5.60 0.44
N LEU A 110 -0.42 5.53 -0.41
CA LEU A 110 -0.05 4.34 -1.16
C LEU A 110 1.10 3.65 -0.43
N VAL A 111 0.89 2.41 -0.02
CA VAL A 111 1.94 1.57 0.57
C VAL A 111 2.41 0.60 -0.49
N THR A 112 3.38 1.06 -1.29
CA THR A 112 3.97 0.36 -2.44
C THR A 112 5.22 1.09 -2.92
N GLY A 113 6.19 0.35 -3.46
CA GLY A 113 7.36 0.89 -4.14
C GLY A 113 7.22 0.99 -5.66
N ASP A 114 6.08 0.57 -6.23
CA ASP A 114 5.92 0.38 -7.67
C ASP A 114 5.81 1.70 -8.46
N GLY A 115 6.73 1.89 -9.42
CA GLY A 115 6.81 3.06 -10.29
C GLY A 115 5.60 3.25 -11.20
N ASP A 116 4.84 2.18 -11.48
CA ASP A 116 3.66 2.26 -12.35
C ASP A 116 2.53 3.11 -11.77
N PHE A 117 2.56 3.38 -10.46
CA PHE A 117 1.64 4.32 -9.80
C PHE A 117 1.97 5.80 -10.01
N THR A 118 3.10 6.15 -10.64
CA THR A 118 3.50 7.56 -10.82
C THR A 118 2.41 8.40 -11.50
N ALA A 119 1.81 7.89 -12.57
CA ALA A 119 0.74 8.60 -13.28
C ALA A 119 -0.53 8.76 -12.43
N LEU A 120 -0.84 7.78 -11.57
CA LEU A 120 -1.94 7.87 -10.60
C LEU A 120 -1.66 8.98 -9.58
N VAL A 121 -0.45 9.03 -9.03
CA VAL A 121 -0.04 10.06 -8.06
C VAL A 121 -0.22 11.46 -8.64
N GLU A 122 0.27 11.70 -9.85
CA GLU A 122 0.13 13.00 -10.53
C GLU A 122 -1.33 13.37 -10.76
N THR A 123 -2.15 12.40 -11.20
CA THR A 123 -3.58 12.60 -11.47
C THR A 123 -4.36 12.94 -10.19
N LEU A 124 -4.07 12.25 -9.08
CA LEU A 124 -4.69 12.52 -7.78
C LEU A 124 -4.30 13.91 -7.26
N LYS A 125 -3.04 14.30 -7.40
CA LYS A 125 -2.56 15.65 -7.04
C LYS A 125 -3.25 16.73 -7.88
N ALA A 126 -3.44 16.50 -9.17
CA ALA A 126 -4.18 17.41 -10.04
C ALA A 126 -5.67 17.58 -9.61
N LYS A 127 -6.23 16.60 -8.90
CA LYS A 127 -7.57 16.68 -8.28
C LYS A 127 -7.58 17.34 -6.90
N GLY A 128 -6.45 17.81 -6.41
CA GLY A 128 -6.31 18.45 -5.10
C GLY A 128 -6.11 17.47 -3.94
N VAL A 129 -5.90 16.18 -4.22
CA VAL A 129 -5.63 15.18 -3.18
C VAL A 129 -4.13 15.16 -2.89
N ARG A 130 -3.76 15.20 -1.60
CA ARG A 130 -2.38 14.97 -1.20
C ARG A 130 -2.08 13.48 -1.28
N VAL A 131 -0.96 13.13 -1.92
CA VAL A 131 -0.56 11.72 -2.05
C VAL A 131 0.71 11.46 -1.26
N GLU A 132 0.65 10.51 -0.34
CA GLU A 132 1.78 10.06 0.46
C GLU A 132 2.16 8.64 0.03
N VAL A 133 3.45 8.36 -0.07
CA VAL A 133 3.98 7.04 -0.42
C VAL A 133 4.81 6.53 0.75
N ILE A 134 4.57 5.30 1.16
CA ILE A 134 5.31 4.63 2.23
C ILE A 134 5.83 3.30 1.69
N SER A 135 7.15 3.11 1.72
CA SER A 135 7.79 1.88 1.24
C SER A 135 9.25 1.81 1.69
N PHE A 136 10.02 0.84 1.17
CA PHE A 136 11.46 0.71 1.39
C PHE A 136 12.19 1.36 0.23
N LYS A 137 13.06 2.33 0.50
CA LYS A 137 13.73 3.11 -0.56
C LYS A 137 14.51 2.25 -1.55
N ARG A 138 15.08 1.13 -1.09
CA ARG A 138 15.85 0.21 -1.93
C ARG A 138 15.00 -0.54 -2.96
N SER A 139 13.69 -0.64 -2.76
CA SER A 139 12.75 -1.29 -3.70
C SER A 139 11.73 -0.32 -4.29
N THR A 140 11.99 0.99 -4.22
CA THR A 140 11.05 2.02 -4.68
C THR A 140 11.57 2.75 -5.90
N SER A 141 10.72 2.93 -6.91
CA SER A 141 11.03 3.77 -8.09
C SER A 141 11.28 5.21 -7.69
N LYS A 142 12.35 5.79 -8.25
CA LYS A 142 12.71 7.19 -8.00
C LYS A 142 11.61 8.13 -8.48
N GLU A 143 11.04 7.86 -9.64
CA GLU A 143 9.94 8.61 -10.24
C GLU A 143 8.73 8.68 -9.31
N LEU A 144 8.38 7.56 -8.66
CA LEU A 144 7.30 7.52 -7.68
C LEU A 144 7.62 8.41 -6.47
N THR A 145 8.85 8.32 -5.94
CA THR A 145 9.25 9.15 -4.79
C THR A 145 9.21 10.65 -5.10
N GLU A 146 9.60 11.03 -6.31
CA GLU A 146 9.61 12.42 -6.76
C GLU A 146 8.20 12.95 -7.06
N ALA A 147 7.31 12.08 -7.56
CA ALA A 147 5.92 12.45 -7.82
C ALA A 147 5.09 12.61 -6.54
N ALA A 148 5.39 11.83 -5.50
CA ALA A 148 4.67 11.86 -4.23
C ALA A 148 4.69 13.25 -3.58
N THR A 149 3.65 13.58 -2.81
CA THR A 149 3.63 14.83 -2.01
C THR A 149 4.47 14.68 -0.74
N LYS A 150 4.54 13.46 -0.22
CA LYS A 150 5.46 13.03 0.85
C LYS A 150 5.86 11.60 0.56
N TYR A 151 7.14 11.32 0.65
CA TYR A 151 7.66 9.97 0.65
C TYR A 151 8.21 9.65 2.05
N THR A 152 7.86 8.48 2.58
CA THR A 152 8.44 7.94 3.81
C THR A 152 9.20 6.66 3.47
N ASP A 153 10.49 6.66 3.78
CA ASP A 153 11.33 5.47 3.75
C ASP A 153 11.26 4.76 5.09
N ILE A 154 10.71 3.55 5.13
CA ILE A 154 10.61 2.75 6.36
C ILE A 154 12.01 2.46 6.94
N GLU A 155 13.02 2.24 6.10
CA GLU A 155 14.40 1.92 6.53
C GLU A 155 15.06 3.08 7.27
N ALA A 156 14.56 4.31 7.07
CA ALA A 156 15.09 5.52 7.68
C ALA A 156 14.41 5.87 9.02
N LEU A 157 13.41 5.10 9.45
CA LEU A 157 12.74 5.28 10.73
C LEU A 157 13.57 4.68 11.87
N GLU A 158 13.55 5.34 13.04
CA GLU A 158 14.27 4.85 14.23
C GLU A 158 13.70 3.52 14.73
N ASP A 159 12.39 3.35 14.56
CA ASP A 159 11.55 2.22 14.94
C ASP A 159 11.27 1.26 13.76
N GLN A 160 12.09 1.28 12.70
CA GLN A 160 11.88 0.46 11.49
C GLN A 160 11.68 -1.05 11.76
N GLN A 161 12.23 -1.55 12.85
CA GLN A 161 12.11 -2.95 13.27
C GLN A 161 10.68 -3.35 13.62
N ASP A 162 9.84 -2.39 14.03
CA ASP A 162 8.44 -2.61 14.43
C ASP A 162 7.54 -2.82 13.20
N PHE A 163 8.06 -2.55 11.99
CA PHE A 163 7.38 -2.79 10.71
C PHE A 163 7.61 -4.21 10.18
N LEU A 164 8.42 -5.03 10.86
CA LEU A 164 8.84 -6.34 10.40
C LEU A 164 8.64 -7.41 11.48
N LEU A 165 7.96 -8.50 11.11
CA LEU A 165 7.80 -9.71 11.93
C LEU A 165 9.02 -10.63 11.70
#